data_AF-A0A653NS69-F1
#
_entry.id   AF-A0A653NS69-F1
#
_cell.length_a   1.000
_cell.length_b   1.000
_cell.length_c   1.000
_cell.angle_alpha   90.00
_cell.angle_beta   90.00
_cell.angle_gamma   90.00
#
_symmetry.space_group_name_H-M   'P 1'
#
loop_
_entity.id
_entity.type
_entity.pdbx_description
1 polymer ?
#
loop_
_entity_poly.entity_id
_entity_poly.type
_entity_poly.pdbx_seq_one_letter_code
_entity_poly.pdbx_strand_id
1 'polypeptide(L)'
;MTRRTKWATVVVVIALIALGVLAGGQGWIAGAPAGTAVAPTPAAVASPSAAEVKATASDAADPVRALFEKHRSGVEVQGTGVVTRILPDDDDGSRHQKFILRTPGGVSILIAHNIDLAPRLDGLAVGDRVDFLGDYEWSDRGGTVHWTHHDPSGQHQDGWLSWGGRRYA
;
A
#
# COMPACT_ATOMS: atom_id res chain seq x y z
N MET A 1 -33.85 -36.02 -1.33
CA MET A 1 -33.80 -35.49 0.06
C MET A 1 -32.66 -34.48 0.15
N THR A 2 -32.98 -33.21 -0.02
CA THR A 2 -32.04 -32.08 -0.09
C THR A 2 -32.03 -31.34 1.25
N ARG A 3 -30.91 -31.37 1.98
CA ARG A 3 -30.72 -30.51 3.16
C ARG A 3 -29.88 -29.31 2.73
N ARG A 4 -30.56 -28.18 2.50
CA ARG A 4 -29.97 -26.84 2.38
C ARG A 4 -29.70 -26.33 3.79
N THR A 5 -28.45 -26.13 4.16
CA THR A 5 -28.08 -25.54 5.45
C THR A 5 -27.59 -24.12 5.20
N LYS A 6 -28.44 -23.15 5.53
CA LYS A 6 -28.11 -21.73 5.57
C LYS A 6 -27.26 -21.49 6.82
N TRP A 7 -26.03 -21.02 6.67
CA TRP A 7 -25.25 -20.48 7.79
C TRP A 7 -25.17 -18.97 7.59
N ALA A 8 -25.74 -18.26 8.56
CA ALA A 8 -25.86 -16.81 8.55
C ALA A 8 -24.52 -16.15 8.88
N THR A 9 -24.14 -15.18 8.07
CA THR A 9 -22.99 -14.28 8.30
C THR A 9 -23.32 -13.32 9.43
N VAL A 10 -22.53 -13.32 10.50
CA VAL A 10 -22.57 -12.30 11.54
C VAL A 10 -21.53 -11.24 11.18
N VAL A 11 -22.01 -10.08 10.72
CA VAL A 11 -21.21 -8.87 10.52
C VAL A 11 -21.22 -8.09 11.83
N VAL A 12 -20.06 -7.89 12.45
CA VAL A 12 -19.88 -6.95 13.57
C VAL A 12 -19.07 -5.77 13.06
N VAL A 13 -19.76 -4.66 12.82
CA VAL A 13 -19.17 -3.33 12.67
C VAL A 13 -19.20 -2.68 14.04
N ILE A 14 -18.05 -2.31 14.60
CA ILE A 14 -17.98 -1.36 15.72
C ILE A 14 -16.98 -0.27 15.34
N ALA A 15 -17.53 0.88 14.98
CA ALA A 15 -16.84 2.15 14.93
C ALA A 15 -16.71 2.73 16.34
N LEU A 16 -15.54 3.24 16.71
CA LEU A 16 -15.39 4.16 17.83
C LEU A 16 -14.49 5.35 17.44
N ILE A 17 -14.95 6.52 17.88
CA ILE A 17 -14.59 7.87 17.45
C ILE A 17 -13.52 8.49 18.38
N ALA A 18 -12.64 9.27 17.74
CA ALA A 18 -11.81 10.42 18.15
C ALA A 18 -11.64 10.85 19.63
N LEU A 19 -10.45 11.37 19.97
CA LEU A 19 -10.13 12.82 20.05
C LEU A 19 -8.84 13.10 20.85
N GLY A 20 -8.05 14.13 20.47
CA GLY A 20 -7.22 14.88 21.44
C GLY A 20 -5.93 15.55 20.94
N VAL A 21 -6.00 16.86 20.72
CA VAL A 21 -4.94 17.82 20.30
C VAL A 21 -4.11 18.35 21.49
N LEU A 22 -2.86 18.81 21.27
CA LEU A 22 -2.21 20.08 21.76
C LEU A 22 -0.67 20.02 21.53
N ALA A 23 -0.06 20.84 20.66
CA ALA A 23 0.34 22.25 20.76
C ALA A 23 1.64 22.54 21.55
N GLY A 24 2.57 23.28 20.92
CA GLY A 24 3.56 24.12 21.61
C GLY A 24 5.03 23.91 21.20
N GLY A 25 5.72 24.99 20.80
CA GLY A 25 7.19 25.03 20.77
C GLY A 25 7.78 26.01 19.75
N GLN A 26 7.74 27.30 20.07
CA GLN A 26 8.33 28.39 19.30
C GLN A 26 9.87 28.33 19.33
N GLY A 27 10.52 28.76 18.24
CA GLY A 27 11.96 29.01 18.22
C GLY A 27 12.39 29.91 17.07
N TRP A 28 12.40 31.22 17.32
CA TRP A 28 13.05 32.24 16.47
C TRP A 28 14.49 32.42 16.91
N ILE A 29 15.45 32.35 15.97
CA ILE A 29 16.73 33.05 16.11
C ILE A 29 17.11 33.63 14.75
N ALA A 30 17.11 34.97 14.67
CA ALA A 30 17.68 35.73 13.58
C ALA A 30 19.14 36.06 13.90
N GLY A 31 20.01 35.92 12.91
CA GLY A 31 21.41 36.33 12.96
C GLY A 31 22.01 36.44 11.56
N ALA A 32 22.06 37.67 11.04
CA ALA A 32 22.84 38.09 9.87
C ALA A 32 24.36 38.13 10.22
N PRO A 33 25.35 38.41 9.31
CA PRO A 33 25.22 39.06 8.00
C PRO A 33 26.16 38.61 6.85
N ALA A 34 25.84 39.14 5.65
CA ALA A 34 26.68 39.59 4.52
C ALA A 34 27.91 38.79 4.05
N GLY A 35 27.89 38.41 2.76
CA GLY A 35 29.08 38.02 2.00
C GLY A 35 28.79 37.99 0.50
N THR A 36 29.41 38.91 -0.23
CA THR A 36 29.29 39.13 -1.68
C THR A 36 30.08 38.08 -2.50
N ALA A 37 29.44 37.61 -3.57
CA ALA A 37 30.00 37.13 -4.86
C ALA A 37 31.02 35.97 -4.92
N VAL A 38 30.78 35.05 -5.85
CA VAL A 38 31.53 34.85 -7.13
C VAL A 38 31.26 33.41 -7.61
N ALA A 39 30.73 33.28 -8.83
CA ALA A 39 30.70 32.02 -9.56
C ALA A 39 32.07 31.76 -10.22
N PRO A 40 32.50 30.49 -10.29
CA PRO A 40 32.96 29.95 -11.57
C PRO A 40 32.42 28.54 -11.88
N THR A 41 32.00 28.40 -13.15
CA THR A 41 32.12 27.31 -14.15
C THR A 41 32.34 25.84 -13.70
N PRO A 42 31.73 24.83 -14.37
CA PRO A 42 31.57 23.47 -13.85
C PRO A 42 32.80 22.60 -14.09
N ALA A 43 33.21 21.86 -13.07
CA ALA A 43 34.12 20.73 -13.19
C ALA A 43 33.33 19.44 -12.94
N ALA A 44 33.30 18.59 -13.96
CA ALA A 44 32.81 17.22 -13.88
C ALA A 44 33.58 16.43 -12.81
N VAL A 45 32.85 15.77 -11.91
CA VAL A 45 33.42 14.74 -11.04
C VAL A 45 32.45 13.56 -10.97
N ALA A 46 32.87 12.47 -11.61
CA ALA A 46 32.52 11.07 -11.42
C ALA A 46 31.05 10.69 -11.20
N SER A 47 30.44 10.14 -12.25
CA SER A 47 29.30 9.22 -12.14
C SER A 47 29.64 8.08 -11.18
N PRO A 48 28.79 7.74 -10.20
CA PRO A 48 28.98 6.52 -9.43
C PRO A 48 28.88 5.32 -10.38
N SER A 49 29.88 4.44 -10.28
CA SER A 49 29.93 3.15 -10.95
C SER A 49 28.65 2.36 -10.68
N ALA A 50 28.04 1.80 -11.73
CA ALA A 50 26.80 1.02 -11.68
C ALA A 50 26.86 -0.23 -10.77
N ALA A 51 28.03 -0.54 -10.19
CA ALA A 51 28.20 -1.61 -9.21
C ALA A 51 27.79 -1.22 -7.77
N GLU A 52 27.75 0.07 -7.43
CA GLU A 52 27.42 0.54 -6.06
C GLU A 52 25.92 0.83 -5.87
N VAL A 53 25.17 0.95 -6.97
CA VAL A 53 23.70 1.15 -6.97
C VAL A 53 22.94 -0.16 -6.69
N LYS A 54 23.62 -1.31 -6.71
CA LYS A 54 22.96 -2.63 -6.60
C LYS A 54 22.74 -3.11 -5.17
N ALA A 55 23.26 -2.40 -4.16
CA ALA A 55 23.20 -2.81 -2.75
C ALA A 55 22.23 -1.99 -1.88
N THR A 56 21.50 -1.01 -2.44
CA THR A 56 20.59 -0.14 -1.67
C THR A 56 19.10 -0.40 -1.91
N ALA A 57 18.75 -1.26 -2.88
CA ALA A 57 17.35 -1.59 -3.19
C ALA A 57 16.76 -2.71 -2.31
N SER A 58 17.59 -3.41 -1.52
CA SER A 58 17.16 -4.51 -0.64
C SER A 58 16.94 -4.11 0.82
N ASP A 59 17.31 -2.89 1.21
CA ASP A 59 17.28 -2.42 2.61
C ASP A 59 16.26 -1.29 2.88
N ALA A 60 15.48 -0.87 1.87
CA ALA A 60 14.27 -0.12 2.16
C ALA A 60 13.32 -1.05 2.94
N ALA A 61 13.17 -0.79 4.24
CA ALA A 61 12.34 -1.60 5.12
C ALA A 61 10.93 -1.71 4.53
N ASP A 62 10.54 -2.92 4.12
CA ASP A 62 9.22 -3.20 3.57
C ASP A 62 8.15 -2.87 4.63
N PRO A 63 7.26 -1.89 4.38
CA PRO A 63 6.27 -1.47 5.37
C PRO A 63 5.33 -2.60 5.76
N VAL A 64 4.99 -3.51 4.83
CA VAL A 64 4.13 -4.65 5.11
C VAL A 64 4.82 -5.63 6.06
N ARG A 65 6.14 -5.84 5.91
CA ARG A 65 6.92 -6.69 6.81
C ARG A 65 6.81 -6.22 8.26
N ALA A 66 6.97 -4.92 8.49
CA ALA A 66 6.86 -4.34 9.82
C ALA A 66 5.46 -4.46 10.42
N LEU A 67 4.40 -4.31 9.61
CA LEU A 67 3.01 -4.49 10.05
C LEU A 67 2.71 -5.95 10.40
N PHE A 68 3.20 -6.88 9.56
CA PHE A 68 3.04 -8.31 9.77
C PHE A 68 3.73 -8.78 11.05
N GLU A 69 4.99 -8.41 11.28
CA GLU A 69 5.74 -8.80 12.49
C GLU A 69 5.13 -8.24 13.78
N LYS A 70 4.44 -7.10 13.69
CA LYS A 70 3.80 -6.43 14.84
C LYS A 70 2.31 -6.74 14.99
N HIS A 71 1.77 -7.65 14.16
CA HIS A 71 0.35 -8.01 14.14
C HIS A 71 -0.59 -6.79 14.08
N ARG A 72 -0.27 -5.80 13.23
CA ARG A 72 -1.05 -4.56 13.11
C ARG A 72 -2.15 -4.69 12.06
N SER A 73 -3.29 -4.05 12.29
CA SER A 73 -4.45 -4.04 11.38
C SER A 73 -5.10 -2.65 11.40
N GLY A 74 -5.97 -2.35 10.44
CA GLY A 74 -6.57 -1.03 10.26
C GLY A 74 -5.53 0.05 9.99
N VAL A 75 -4.47 -0.30 9.24
CA VAL A 75 -3.37 0.62 8.92
C VAL A 75 -3.29 0.79 7.41
N GLU A 76 -3.40 2.02 6.94
CA GLU A 76 -3.10 2.34 5.54
C GLU A 76 -1.63 2.01 5.25
N VAL A 77 -1.40 1.33 4.13
CA VAL A 77 -0.07 0.99 3.66
C VAL A 77 0.04 1.23 2.16
N GLN A 78 1.13 1.91 1.78
CA GLN A 78 1.59 1.95 0.41
C GLN A 78 2.73 0.94 0.24
N GLY A 79 2.68 0.15 -0.83
CA GLY A 79 3.71 -0.85 -1.08
C GLY A 79 3.74 -1.32 -2.52
N THR A 80 4.58 -2.33 -2.75
CA THR A 80 4.75 -3.00 -4.03
C THR A 80 4.89 -4.50 -3.80
N GLY A 81 4.53 -5.30 -4.80
CA GLY A 81 4.74 -6.73 -4.76
C GLY A 81 4.67 -7.38 -6.13
N VAL A 82 5.13 -8.62 -6.19
CA VAL A 82 5.05 -9.46 -7.39
C VAL A 82 3.88 -10.43 -7.24
N VAL A 83 3.02 -10.51 -8.26
CA VAL A 83 1.90 -11.45 -8.29
C VAL A 83 2.42 -12.87 -8.29
N THR A 84 2.04 -13.64 -7.28
CA THR A 84 2.39 -15.06 -7.15
C THR A 84 1.22 -15.98 -7.44
N ARG A 85 -0.02 -15.47 -7.40
CA ARG A 85 -1.23 -16.22 -7.69
C ARG A 85 -2.38 -15.30 -8.05
N ILE A 86 -3.14 -15.67 -9.09
CA ILE A 86 -4.47 -15.12 -9.38
C ILE A 86 -5.51 -16.05 -8.77
N LEU A 87 -6.51 -15.51 -8.08
CA LEU A 87 -7.62 -16.26 -7.51
C LEU A 87 -8.89 -16.00 -8.32
N PRO A 88 -9.90 -16.87 -8.24
CA PRO A 88 -11.23 -16.55 -8.73
C PRO A 88 -11.74 -15.25 -8.09
N ASP A 89 -12.49 -14.47 -8.86
CA ASP A 89 -13.17 -13.30 -8.35
C ASP A 89 -14.14 -13.73 -7.23
N ASP A 90 -14.29 -12.86 -6.24
CA ASP A 90 -15.33 -13.00 -5.21
C ASP A 90 -16.60 -12.34 -5.71
N ASP A 91 -17.69 -13.09 -5.77
CA ASP A 91 -19.01 -12.60 -6.19
C ASP A 91 -20.03 -12.60 -5.03
N ASP A 92 -19.60 -12.88 -3.79
CA ASP A 92 -20.47 -12.79 -2.61
C ASP A 92 -20.49 -11.37 -2.04
N GLY A 93 -21.61 -10.66 -2.23
CA GLY A 93 -21.72 -9.24 -1.88
C GLY A 93 -21.12 -8.33 -2.95
N SER A 94 -20.33 -7.33 -2.55
CA SER A 94 -19.56 -6.53 -3.51
C SER A 94 -18.50 -7.38 -4.16
N ARG A 95 -18.35 -7.24 -5.48
CA ARG A 95 -17.44 -8.09 -6.25
C ARG A 95 -16.00 -7.68 -6.02
N HIS A 96 -15.11 -8.66 -5.85
CA HIS A 96 -13.69 -8.41 -5.66
C HIS A 96 -12.82 -9.24 -6.60
N GLN A 97 -11.89 -8.59 -7.30
CA GLN A 97 -10.76 -9.30 -7.89
C GLN A 97 -9.75 -9.63 -6.78
N LYS A 98 -9.35 -10.90 -6.70
CA LYS A 98 -8.44 -11.40 -5.67
C LYS A 98 -7.16 -11.95 -6.27
N PHE A 99 -6.01 -11.56 -5.71
CA PHE A 99 -4.71 -12.09 -6.09
C PHE A 99 -3.70 -11.97 -4.95
N ILE A 100 -2.64 -12.78 -4.98
CA ILE A 100 -1.61 -12.80 -3.95
C ILE A 100 -0.37 -12.09 -4.45
N LEU A 101 0.10 -11.09 -3.71
CA LEU A 101 1.41 -10.48 -3.90
C LEU A 101 2.43 -11.09 -2.93
N ARG A 102 3.68 -11.22 -3.40
CA ARG A 102 4.86 -11.35 -2.54
C ARG A 102 5.56 -10.00 -2.50
N THR A 103 5.67 -9.41 -1.31
CA THR A 103 6.35 -8.13 -1.09
C THR A 103 7.87 -8.32 -1.06
N PRO A 104 8.69 -7.27 -1.26
CA PRO A 104 10.15 -7.35 -1.16
C PRO A 104 10.67 -7.90 0.17
N GLY A 105 9.98 -7.62 1.29
CA GLY A 105 10.28 -8.17 2.61
C GLY A 105 9.80 -9.61 2.83
N GLY A 106 9.34 -10.27 1.77
CA GLY A 106 9.01 -11.69 1.80
C GLY A 106 7.63 -12.01 2.38
N VAL A 107 6.78 -11.04 2.69
CA VAL A 107 5.41 -11.29 3.18
C VAL A 107 4.47 -11.58 2.00
N SER A 108 3.56 -12.53 2.18
CA SER A 108 2.47 -12.76 1.23
C SER A 108 1.26 -11.95 1.68
N ILE A 109 0.68 -11.18 0.78
CA ILE A 109 -0.57 -10.46 1.06
C ILE A 109 -1.62 -10.83 0.03
N LEU A 110 -2.87 -10.94 0.47
CA LEU A 110 -4.03 -10.97 -0.40
C LEU A 110 -4.41 -9.53 -0.77
N ILE A 111 -4.54 -9.23 -2.06
CA ILE A 111 -5.24 -8.03 -2.51
C ILE A 111 -6.71 -8.39 -2.73
N ALA A 112 -7.61 -7.64 -2.10
CA ALA A 112 -9.06 -7.70 -2.33
C ALA A 112 -9.51 -6.38 -2.96
N HIS A 113 -9.51 -6.32 -4.29
CA HIS A 113 -9.82 -5.10 -5.05
C HIS A 113 -11.29 -5.09 -5.45
N ASN A 114 -12.06 -4.15 -4.94
CA ASN A 114 -13.50 -4.05 -5.23
C ASN A 114 -13.73 -3.58 -6.68
N ILE A 115 -14.19 -4.50 -7.53
CA ILE A 115 -14.39 -4.26 -8.96
C ILE A 115 -15.78 -3.70 -9.31
N ASP A 116 -16.62 -3.44 -8.31
CA ASP A 116 -17.81 -2.61 -8.47
C ASP A 116 -17.48 -1.12 -8.41
N LEU A 117 -16.39 -0.76 -7.71
CA LEU A 117 -15.98 0.63 -7.48
C LEU A 117 -14.83 1.07 -8.41
N ALA A 118 -13.94 0.16 -8.76
CA ALA A 118 -12.81 0.42 -9.64
C ALA A 118 -12.73 -0.61 -10.78
N PRO A 119 -12.10 -0.30 -11.93
CA PRO A 119 -11.95 -1.27 -13.00
C PRO A 119 -11.09 -2.47 -12.58
N ARG A 120 -11.51 -3.68 -12.95
CA ARG A 120 -10.71 -4.90 -12.83
C ARG A 120 -9.37 -4.77 -13.59
N LEU A 121 -8.31 -5.37 -13.07
CA LEU A 121 -7.02 -5.48 -13.74
C LEU A 121 -7.08 -6.64 -14.74
N ASP A 122 -7.72 -6.42 -15.89
CA ASP A 122 -7.84 -7.43 -16.93
C ASP A 122 -6.48 -7.71 -17.60
N GLY A 123 -6.10 -8.99 -17.61
CA GLY A 123 -4.81 -9.43 -18.14
C GLY A 123 -3.68 -9.51 -17.10
N LEU A 124 -3.96 -9.20 -15.83
CA LEU A 124 -3.01 -9.38 -14.73
C LEU A 124 -2.53 -10.84 -14.66
N ALA A 125 -1.22 -11.04 -14.63
CA ALA A 125 -0.60 -12.36 -14.65
C ALA A 125 0.37 -12.58 -13.50
N VAL A 126 0.67 -13.85 -13.21
CA VAL A 126 1.74 -14.23 -12.28
C VAL A 126 3.07 -13.71 -12.81
N GLY A 127 3.85 -13.09 -11.93
CA GLY A 127 5.12 -12.43 -12.26
C GLY A 127 5.01 -10.92 -12.47
N ASP A 128 3.80 -10.39 -12.64
CA ASP A 128 3.60 -8.95 -12.76
C ASP A 128 3.91 -8.24 -11.44
N ARG A 129 4.49 -7.02 -11.54
CA ARG A 129 4.63 -6.11 -10.41
C ARG A 129 3.39 -5.24 -10.31
N VAL A 130 2.86 -5.11 -9.10
CA VAL A 130 1.74 -4.23 -8.77
C VAL A 130 2.14 -3.37 -7.58
N ASP A 131 1.97 -2.06 -7.72
CA ASP A 131 2.04 -1.13 -6.60
C ASP A 131 0.62 -0.90 -6.06
N PHE A 132 0.51 -0.66 -4.76
CA PHE A 132 -0.78 -0.51 -4.09
C PHE A 132 -0.75 0.57 -3.02
N LEU A 133 -1.91 1.14 -2.74
CA LEU A 133 -2.26 1.87 -1.53
C LEU A 133 -3.63 1.37 -1.06
N GLY A 134 -3.75 1.07 0.22
CA GLY A 134 -5.00 0.66 0.84
C GLY A 134 -4.79 0.24 2.29
N ASP A 135 -5.83 -0.29 2.90
CA ASP A 135 -5.79 -0.72 4.30
C ASP A 135 -5.26 -2.14 4.45
N TYR A 136 -4.33 -2.33 5.38
CA TYR A 136 -3.80 -3.63 5.75
C TYR A 136 -4.52 -4.21 6.97
N GLU A 137 -4.98 -5.45 6.80
CA GLU A 137 -5.57 -6.29 7.83
C GLU A 137 -4.68 -7.52 8.07
N TRP A 138 -4.30 -7.77 9.32
CA TRP A 138 -3.39 -8.86 9.65
C TRP A 138 -4.08 -10.22 9.57
N SER A 139 -3.34 -11.23 9.15
CA SER A 139 -3.68 -12.64 9.34
C SER A 139 -2.41 -13.47 9.47
N ASP A 140 -2.54 -14.70 9.99
CA ASP A 140 -1.45 -15.68 10.05
C ASP A 140 -0.88 -16.08 8.68
N ARG A 141 -1.59 -15.74 7.59
CA ARG A 141 -1.16 -15.94 6.20
C ARG A 141 -0.49 -14.72 5.57
N GLY A 142 -0.18 -13.70 6.37
CA GLY A 142 0.56 -12.51 5.95
C GLY A 142 -0.28 -11.25 5.79
N GLY A 143 -1.61 -11.37 5.72
CA GLY A 143 -2.56 -10.26 5.73
C GLY A 143 -3.30 -10.02 4.41
N THR A 144 -4.27 -9.11 4.46
CA THR A 144 -5.09 -8.67 3.33
C THR A 144 -4.93 -7.16 3.17
N VAL A 145 -4.80 -6.68 1.94
CA VAL A 145 -4.95 -5.27 1.60
C VAL A 145 -6.27 -5.08 0.86
N HIS A 146 -7.11 -4.19 1.37
CA HIS A 146 -8.40 -3.80 0.79
C HIS A 146 -8.47 -2.27 0.70
N TRP A 147 -9.65 -1.70 0.40
CA TRP A 147 -9.79 -0.26 0.15
C TRP A 147 -8.85 0.27 -0.95
N THR A 148 -8.55 -0.56 -1.96
CA THR A 148 -7.66 -0.21 -3.07
C THR A 148 -8.39 0.53 -4.19
N HIS A 149 -9.32 1.42 -3.82
CA HIS A 149 -10.17 2.21 -4.70
C HIS A 149 -10.46 3.59 -4.08
N HIS A 150 -10.96 4.52 -4.88
CA HIS A 150 -11.54 5.77 -4.40
C HIS A 150 -12.77 5.50 -3.53
N ASP A 151 -12.91 6.19 -2.40
CA ASP A 151 -14.14 6.15 -1.59
C ASP A 151 -15.15 7.17 -2.12
N PRO A 152 -16.27 6.75 -2.75
CA PRO A 152 -17.26 7.68 -3.29
C PRO A 152 -17.94 8.55 -2.22
N SER A 153 -17.88 8.12 -0.95
CA SER A 153 -18.45 8.87 0.17
C SER A 153 -17.47 9.86 0.81
N GLY A 154 -16.17 9.73 0.54
CA GLY A 154 -15.10 10.56 1.09
C GLY A 154 -14.92 10.46 2.61
N GLN A 155 -15.38 9.36 3.22
CA GLN A 155 -15.30 9.10 4.66
C GLN A 155 -14.07 8.27 5.04
N HIS A 156 -13.47 7.62 4.05
CA HIS A 156 -12.23 6.87 4.15
C HIS A 156 -11.18 7.45 3.19
N GLN A 157 -9.90 7.21 3.50
CA GLN A 157 -8.83 7.56 2.58
C GLN A 157 -8.91 6.71 1.30
N ASP A 158 -8.70 7.36 0.15
CA ASP A 158 -8.67 6.71 -1.15
C ASP A 158 -7.48 5.76 -1.27
N GLY A 159 -7.71 4.57 -1.79
CA GLY A 159 -6.66 3.67 -2.24
C GLY A 159 -6.64 3.47 -3.75
N TRP A 160 -5.75 2.60 -4.20
CA TRP A 160 -5.53 2.33 -5.62
C TRP A 160 -4.60 1.14 -5.84
N LEU A 161 -4.65 0.58 -7.05
CA LEU A 161 -3.62 -0.29 -7.63
C LEU A 161 -2.95 0.38 -8.82
N SER A 162 -1.67 0.14 -9.02
CA SER A 162 -0.91 0.58 -10.20
C SER A 162 -0.24 -0.61 -10.85
N TRP A 163 -0.52 -0.83 -12.13
CA TRP A 163 -0.02 -1.95 -12.91
C TRP A 163 0.07 -1.54 -14.39
N GLY A 164 1.17 -1.92 -15.06
CA GLY A 164 1.35 -1.62 -16.48
C GLY A 164 1.37 -0.12 -16.84
N GLY A 165 1.75 0.74 -15.88
CA GLY A 165 1.74 2.20 -16.07
C GLY A 165 0.35 2.84 -15.97
N ARG A 166 -0.68 2.08 -15.58
CA ARG A 166 -2.04 2.55 -15.35
C ARG A 166 -2.41 2.43 -13.87
N ARG A 167 -3.15 3.43 -13.37
CA ARG A 167 -3.76 3.41 -12.05
C ARG A 167 -5.22 2.95 -12.13
N TYR A 168 -5.62 2.16 -11.15
CA TYR A 168 -6.94 1.57 -10.95
C TYR A 168 -7.40 2.05 -9.57
N ALA A 169 -8.45 2.87 -9.53
CA ALA A 169 -9.02 3.46 -8.34
C ALA A 169 -10.52 3.68 -8.56
#